data_AF-A0A972UGT5-F1
#
_entry.id   AF-A0A972UGT5-F1
#
_cell.length_a   1.000
_cell.length_b   1.000
_cell.length_c   1.000
_cell.angle_alpha   90.00
_cell.angle_beta   90.00
_cell.angle_gamma   90.00
#
_symmetry.space_group_name_H-M   'P 1'
#
loop_
_entity.id
_entity.type
_entity.pdbx_description
1 polymer ?
#
loop_
_entity_poly.entity_id
_entity_poly.type
_entity_poly.pdbx_seq_one_letter_code
_entity_poly.pdbx_strand_id
1 'polypeptide(L)'
;MPLLENTARTQPIPQPIKIGVLEDDPIMGESLVQRLSLEGYEPIWWKTGTEALAALGNATPDIMICDIRLSDMSGEDVFNQAMLQLESTPVLFITAFGNIEQAVRLMRKGADEYITKPFEMGDFLSRIESLSSRQEISPVGIYNTLGVSDCMREIEDTLRRIADVESNVMLTGESGSGKEVAARFLHEVSGRAQEPFISVNCAAIPSELMESELFGHERGSFTGAHGRHLGYAERVGDGTLFLDEIGDLPLHLQGKLLHLIQERKFTRVGGEKQIDFQARIVSATNRDLHEAVAKRRFRDDLFYRINVIPVTVPPLRDRSDDVLPLVRGYITHFAEQFGRDVGTLSEAAEEAVLAYDWPGNVRELCNRIERAVALADGPCLRAHNLFPDTDHTEAEGEIPTLQQVREASERRHIRRILDRTDGNASAAANFLGISRTTLWEKMKKLGI
;
A
#
# COMPACT_ATOMS: atom_id res chain seq x y z
N MET A 1 -31.87 -16.98 -39.26
CA MET A 1 -31.00 -15.93 -38.70
C MET A 1 -31.85 -14.73 -38.32
N PRO A 2 -32.10 -14.50 -37.02
CA PRO A 2 -32.53 -13.21 -36.54
C PRO A 2 -31.40 -12.47 -35.80
N LEU A 3 -31.53 -11.15 -35.85
CA LEU A 3 -30.65 -10.10 -35.37
C LEU A 3 -30.45 -10.17 -33.85
N LEU A 4 -29.20 -9.98 -33.41
CA LEU A 4 -28.84 -9.76 -32.01
C LEU A 4 -29.24 -8.34 -31.60
N GLU A 5 -30.14 -8.24 -30.63
CA GLU A 5 -30.44 -6.99 -29.92
C GLU A 5 -29.22 -6.60 -29.07
N ASN A 6 -28.73 -5.39 -29.35
CA ASN A 6 -27.64 -4.74 -28.66
C ASN A 6 -28.18 -4.19 -27.32
N THR A 7 -28.05 -4.95 -26.23
CA THR A 7 -28.25 -4.45 -24.88
C THR A 7 -27.03 -3.60 -24.51
N ALA A 8 -27.11 -2.31 -24.83
CA ALA A 8 -26.24 -1.30 -24.27
C ALA A 8 -26.36 -1.37 -22.74
N ARG A 9 -25.32 -1.90 -22.09
CA ARG A 9 -25.12 -1.75 -20.65
C ARG A 9 -25.00 -0.25 -20.38
N THR A 10 -26.04 0.36 -19.86
CA THR A 10 -25.97 1.68 -19.23
C THR A 10 -24.91 1.62 -18.15
N GLN A 11 -23.79 2.31 -18.38
CA GLN A 11 -22.82 2.61 -17.33
C GLN A 11 -23.55 3.39 -16.22
N PRO A 12 -23.36 3.06 -14.94
CA PRO A 12 -23.88 3.88 -13.86
C PRO A 12 -23.27 5.28 -13.98
N ILE A 13 -24.13 6.31 -13.94
CA ILE A 13 -23.71 7.71 -13.83
C ILE A 13 -22.90 7.81 -12.53
N PRO A 14 -21.68 8.36 -12.53
CA PRO A 14 -20.90 8.51 -11.30
C PRO A 14 -21.69 9.39 -10.33
N GLN A 15 -21.91 8.90 -9.10
CA GLN A 15 -22.50 9.74 -8.06
C GLN A 15 -21.52 10.87 -7.72
N PRO A 16 -22.01 12.11 -7.47
CA PRO A 16 -21.14 13.22 -7.11
C PRO A 16 -20.44 12.93 -5.78
N ILE A 17 -19.13 13.14 -5.74
CA ILE A 17 -18.29 12.95 -4.54
C ILE A 17 -18.67 13.99 -3.49
N LYS A 18 -19.03 13.53 -2.29
CA LYS A 18 -19.44 14.35 -1.16
C LYS A 18 -18.24 14.81 -0.35
N ILE A 19 -18.10 16.11 -0.16
CA ILE A 19 -16.98 16.70 0.57
C ILE A 19 -17.49 17.41 1.82
N GLY A 20 -17.13 16.90 3.00
CA GLY A 20 -17.40 17.57 4.26
C GLY A 20 -16.40 18.71 4.48
N VAL A 21 -16.88 19.94 4.64
CA VAL A 21 -16.07 21.13 4.88
C VAL A 21 -16.35 21.62 6.29
N LEU A 22 -15.35 21.57 7.17
CA LEU A 22 -15.41 22.10 8.53
C LEU A 22 -14.55 23.35 8.65
N GLU A 23 -15.20 24.52 8.64
CA GLU A 23 -14.57 25.85 8.61
C GLU A 23 -15.54 26.86 9.26
N ASP A 24 -15.06 27.59 10.27
CA ASP A 24 -15.87 28.53 11.04
C ASP A 24 -15.82 29.97 10.49
N ASP A 25 -14.83 30.29 9.65
CA ASP A 25 -14.77 31.56 8.93
C ASP A 25 -15.82 31.59 7.79
N PRO A 26 -16.80 32.50 7.84
CA PRO A 26 -17.88 32.53 6.88
C PRO A 26 -17.44 32.91 5.46
N ILE A 27 -16.37 33.70 5.31
CA ILE A 27 -15.86 34.14 4.01
C ILE A 27 -15.08 32.99 3.36
N MET A 28 -14.20 32.34 4.12
CA MET A 28 -13.42 31.21 3.65
C MET A 28 -14.32 30.01 3.35
N GLY A 29 -15.21 29.65 4.28
CA GLY A 29 -16.14 28.54 4.11
C GLY A 29 -17.03 28.69 2.87
N GLU A 30 -17.61 29.87 2.65
CA GLU A 30 -18.41 30.16 1.45
C GLU A 30 -17.56 30.05 0.16
N SER A 31 -16.33 30.55 0.19
CA SER A 31 -15.41 30.46 -0.95
C SER A 31 -15.05 29.00 -1.30
N LEU A 32 -14.77 28.16 -0.30
CA LEU A 32 -14.45 26.75 -0.50
C LEU A 32 -15.67 25.99 -1.05
N VAL A 33 -16.85 26.16 -0.46
CA VAL A 33 -18.10 25.52 -0.91
C VAL A 33 -18.45 25.91 -2.34
N GLN A 34 -18.34 27.20 -2.69
CA GLN A 34 -18.61 27.69 -4.04
C GLN A 34 -17.63 27.08 -5.04
N ARG A 35 -16.34 27.03 -4.68
CA ARG A 35 -15.31 26.47 -5.56
C ARG A 35 -15.52 24.97 -5.78
N LEU A 36 -15.78 24.20 -4.73
CA LEU A 36 -16.01 22.75 -4.82
C LEU A 36 -17.25 22.43 -5.66
N SER A 37 -18.34 23.19 -5.48
CA SER A 37 -19.54 23.06 -6.30
C SER A 37 -19.27 23.32 -7.79
N LEU A 38 -18.41 24.29 -8.12
CA LEU A 38 -18.03 24.59 -9.50
C LEU A 38 -17.20 23.48 -10.16
N GLU A 39 -16.44 22.73 -9.37
CA GLU A 39 -15.63 21.58 -9.81
C GLU A 39 -16.45 20.26 -9.83
N GLY A 40 -17.76 20.31 -9.54
CA GLY A 40 -18.66 19.17 -9.66
C GLY A 40 -18.79 18.29 -8.40
N TYR A 41 -18.23 18.72 -7.28
CA TYR A 41 -18.38 18.04 -5.98
C TYR A 41 -19.69 18.43 -5.28
N GLU A 42 -20.11 17.62 -4.31
CA GLU A 42 -21.24 17.91 -3.42
C GLU A 42 -20.75 18.32 -2.01
N PRO A 43 -20.46 19.61 -1.77
CA PRO A 43 -19.94 20.07 -0.48
C PRO A 43 -21.02 20.12 0.60
N ILE A 44 -20.69 19.64 1.79
CA ILE A 44 -21.48 19.73 3.03
C ILE A 44 -20.70 20.61 3.99
N TRP A 45 -21.22 21.80 4.31
CA TRP A 45 -20.50 22.75 5.17
C TRP A 45 -20.98 22.72 6.61
N TRP A 46 -20.05 22.55 7.54
CA TRP A 46 -20.23 22.65 8.99
C TRP A 46 -19.44 23.83 9.53
N LYS A 47 -20.07 24.63 10.38
CA LYS A 47 -19.48 25.85 10.95
C LYS A 47 -18.88 25.64 12.33
N THR A 48 -19.20 24.53 12.97
CA THR A 48 -18.69 24.17 14.30
C THR A 48 -18.32 22.69 14.35
N GLY A 49 -17.36 22.35 15.22
CA GLY A 49 -16.95 20.95 15.43
C GLY A 49 -18.11 20.10 15.97
N THR A 50 -18.93 20.68 16.83
CA THR A 50 -20.17 20.07 17.34
C THR A 50 -21.18 19.72 16.24
N GLU A 51 -21.35 20.60 15.24
CA GLU A 51 -22.24 20.37 14.10
C GLU A 51 -21.71 19.22 13.22
N ALA A 52 -20.40 19.22 12.93
CA ALA A 52 -19.76 18.17 12.16
C ALA A 52 -19.90 16.79 12.86
N LEU A 53 -19.62 16.70 14.16
CA LEU A 53 -19.75 15.45 14.92
C LEU A 53 -21.18 14.91 14.94
N ALA A 54 -22.18 15.79 15.02
CA ALA A 54 -23.59 15.38 14.95
C ALA A 54 -23.98 14.88 13.56
N ALA A 55 -23.46 15.50 12.49
CA ALA A 55 -23.74 15.12 11.12
C ALA A 55 -23.05 13.80 10.71
N LEU A 56 -21.78 13.63 11.11
CA LEU A 56 -20.96 12.43 10.84
C LEU A 56 -21.55 11.16 11.49
N GLY A 57 -22.39 11.31 12.51
CA GLY A 57 -23.16 10.19 13.08
C GLY A 57 -24.26 9.62 12.18
N ASN A 58 -24.69 10.36 11.15
CA ASN A 58 -25.78 9.96 10.25
C ASN A 58 -25.30 9.66 8.82
N ALA A 59 -24.30 10.38 8.32
CA ALA A 59 -23.71 10.14 7.00
C ALA A 59 -22.27 10.65 6.94
N THR A 60 -21.38 9.88 6.32
CA THR A 60 -19.96 10.19 6.19
C THR A 60 -19.68 10.77 4.80
N PRO A 61 -18.90 11.86 4.69
CA PRO A 61 -18.47 12.34 3.39
C PRO A 61 -17.39 11.42 2.79
N ASP A 62 -17.20 11.52 1.48
CA ASP A 62 -16.13 10.81 0.77
C ASP A 62 -14.76 11.44 1.05
N ILE A 63 -14.71 12.74 1.33
CA ILE A 63 -13.51 13.48 1.77
C ILE A 63 -13.90 14.45 2.89
N MET A 64 -13.06 14.58 3.91
CA MET A 64 -13.23 15.61 4.94
C MET A 64 -12.14 16.68 4.86
N ILE A 65 -12.55 17.93 4.93
CA ILE A 65 -11.69 19.11 4.98
C ILE A 65 -11.91 19.74 6.34
N CYS A 66 -10.85 19.94 7.11
CA CYS A 66 -10.95 20.36 8.51
C CYS A 66 -10.01 21.51 8.82
N ASP A 67 -10.52 22.69 9.18
CA ASP A 67 -9.70 23.68 9.87
C ASP A 67 -9.32 23.16 11.26
N ILE A 68 -8.03 23.28 11.63
CA ILE A 68 -7.52 22.98 12.97
C ILE A 68 -8.11 23.91 14.03
N ARG A 69 -8.38 25.17 13.67
CA ARG A 69 -8.86 26.19 14.60
C ARG A 69 -10.34 26.45 14.36
N LEU A 70 -11.19 25.95 15.26
CA LEU A 70 -12.61 26.25 15.26
C LEU A 70 -12.96 27.00 16.54
N SER A 71 -14.07 27.73 16.48
CA SER A 71 -14.58 28.53 17.59
C SER A 71 -14.99 27.71 18.83
N ASP A 72 -15.40 26.45 18.68
CA ASP A 72 -15.92 25.60 19.76
C ASP A 72 -14.96 24.50 20.24
N MET A 73 -14.08 24.00 19.37
CA MET A 73 -13.05 22.99 19.70
C MET A 73 -11.93 23.00 18.66
N SER A 74 -10.85 22.23 18.85
CA SER A 74 -9.87 22.08 17.76
C SER A 74 -10.39 21.11 16.70
N GLY A 75 -10.09 21.37 15.43
CA GLY A 75 -10.29 20.38 14.35
C GLY A 75 -9.56 19.06 14.60
N GLU A 76 -8.43 19.10 15.32
CA GLU A 76 -7.75 17.88 15.78
C GLU A 76 -8.63 17.09 16.76
N ASP A 77 -9.39 17.76 17.63
CA ASP A 77 -10.32 17.11 18.56
C ASP A 77 -11.53 16.54 17.83
N VAL A 78 -12.01 17.22 16.79
CA VAL A 78 -13.09 16.71 15.92
C VAL A 78 -12.63 15.46 15.20
N PHE A 79 -11.46 15.49 14.58
CA PHE A 79 -10.89 14.33 13.91
C PHE A 79 -10.70 13.14 14.86
N ASN A 80 -10.15 13.37 16.06
CA ASN A 80 -9.98 12.29 17.06
C ASN A 80 -11.32 11.69 17.52
N GLN A 81 -12.37 12.51 17.65
CA GLN A 81 -13.71 12.06 18.04
C GLN A 81 -14.47 11.40 16.90
N ALA A 82 -14.27 11.87 15.67
CA ALA A 82 -14.88 11.37 14.45
C ALA A 82 -14.09 10.25 13.77
N MET A 83 -12.90 9.89 14.28
CA MET A 83 -12.00 8.91 13.68
C MET A 83 -12.67 7.56 13.39
N LEU A 84 -13.63 7.16 14.24
CA LEU A 84 -14.43 5.93 14.08
C LEU A 84 -15.55 6.04 13.04
N GLN A 85 -15.91 7.26 12.65
CA GLN A 85 -16.91 7.53 11.60
C GLN A 85 -16.21 7.80 10.26
N LEU A 86 -14.97 8.31 10.29
CA LEU A 86 -14.17 8.68 9.11
C LEU A 86 -13.25 7.55 8.63
N GLU A 87 -13.56 6.29 8.95
CA GLU A 87 -12.63 5.14 8.87
C GLU A 87 -11.96 4.91 7.49
N SER A 88 -12.58 5.35 6.41
CA SER A 88 -12.03 5.33 5.04
C SER A 88 -12.15 6.68 4.34
N THR A 89 -12.52 7.72 5.08
CA THR A 89 -12.71 9.08 4.56
C THR A 89 -11.38 9.81 4.68
N PRO A 90 -10.67 10.08 3.58
CA PRO A 90 -9.46 10.86 3.63
C PRO A 90 -9.69 12.25 4.23
N VAL A 91 -8.77 12.69 5.09
CA VAL A 91 -8.87 13.96 5.81
C VAL A 91 -7.75 14.94 5.41
N LEU A 92 -8.14 16.09 4.87
CA LEU A 92 -7.30 17.23 4.58
C LEU A 92 -7.41 18.28 5.71
N PHE A 93 -6.32 18.53 6.43
CA PHE A 93 -6.29 19.61 7.42
C PHE A 93 -5.92 20.96 6.80
N ILE A 94 -6.61 22.01 7.19
CA ILE A 94 -6.24 23.40 6.89
C ILE A 94 -5.68 24.03 8.18
N THR A 95 -4.49 24.63 8.12
CA THR A 95 -3.81 25.17 9.30
C THR A 95 -3.23 26.56 9.11
N ALA A 96 -3.36 27.45 10.09
CA ALA A 96 -2.70 28.76 10.08
C ALA A 96 -1.24 28.75 10.57
N PHE A 97 -0.73 27.62 11.10
CA PHE A 97 0.62 27.54 11.64
C PHE A 97 1.56 26.75 10.72
N GLY A 98 2.55 27.45 10.16
CA GLY A 98 3.65 26.86 9.39
C GLY A 98 4.69 26.09 10.22
N ASN A 99 4.33 25.55 11.40
CA ASN A 99 5.24 24.67 12.14
C ASN A 99 5.09 23.24 11.59
N ILE A 100 6.14 22.77 10.92
CA ILE A 100 6.31 21.39 10.43
C ILE A 100 5.98 20.36 11.52
N GLU A 101 6.25 20.64 12.81
CA GLU A 101 5.94 19.73 13.92
C GLU A 101 4.45 19.46 14.11
N GLN A 102 3.57 20.45 13.88
CA GLN A 102 2.12 20.25 13.99
C GLN A 102 1.58 19.45 12.82
N ALA A 103 2.06 19.73 11.61
CA ALA A 103 1.76 18.92 10.43
C ALA A 103 2.21 17.47 10.63
N VAL A 104 3.45 17.25 11.08
CA VAL A 104 3.97 15.91 11.40
C VAL A 104 3.12 15.22 12.48
N ARG A 105 2.62 15.96 13.49
CA ARG A 105 1.74 15.41 14.51
C ARG A 105 0.39 14.93 13.96
N LEU A 106 -0.22 15.69 13.04
CA LEU A 106 -1.49 15.33 12.40
C LEU A 106 -1.34 14.12 11.49
N MET A 107 -0.27 14.08 10.69
CA MET A 107 0.03 12.92 9.85
C MET A 107 0.26 11.65 10.69
N ARG A 108 0.96 11.75 11.83
CA ARG A 108 1.14 10.62 12.77
C ARG A 108 -0.17 10.10 13.37
N LYS A 109 -1.22 10.93 13.41
CA LYS A 109 -2.55 10.57 13.93
C LYS A 109 -3.48 9.99 12.86
N GLY A 110 -3.01 9.87 11.61
CA GLY A 110 -3.79 9.29 10.51
C GLY A 110 -4.47 10.32 9.61
N ALA A 111 -4.07 11.59 9.67
CA ALA A 111 -4.44 12.55 8.63
C ALA A 111 -3.77 12.18 7.30
N ASP A 112 -4.51 12.32 6.20
CA ASP A 112 -4.02 11.97 4.87
C ASP A 112 -3.20 13.09 4.23
N GLU A 113 -3.54 14.34 4.53
CA GLU A 113 -2.91 15.51 3.93
C GLU A 113 -3.12 16.77 4.81
N TYR A 114 -2.29 17.80 4.62
CA TYR A 114 -2.51 19.12 5.22
C TYR A 114 -2.13 20.25 4.25
N ILE A 115 -2.70 21.44 4.48
CA ILE A 115 -2.38 22.66 3.74
C ILE A 115 -2.31 23.87 4.69
N THR A 116 -1.29 24.71 4.51
CA THR A 116 -1.04 25.88 5.37
C THR A 116 -1.70 27.14 4.79
N LYS A 117 -2.46 27.90 5.60
CA LYS A 117 -2.95 29.24 5.30
C LYS A 117 -1.78 30.25 5.32
N PRO A 118 -1.70 31.20 4.37
CA PRO A 118 -2.54 31.31 3.17
C PRO A 118 -2.13 30.27 2.11
N PHE A 119 -3.11 29.72 1.40
CA PHE A 119 -2.90 28.76 0.31
C PHE A 119 -3.55 29.24 -0.99
N GLU A 120 -3.03 28.77 -2.12
CA GLU A 120 -3.65 29.00 -3.42
C GLU A 120 -4.75 27.96 -3.69
N MET A 121 -5.85 28.40 -4.33
CA MET A 121 -7.00 27.53 -4.58
C MET A 121 -6.67 26.35 -5.51
N GLY A 122 -5.68 26.50 -6.39
CA GLY A 122 -5.18 25.41 -7.23
C GLY A 122 -4.53 24.30 -6.42
N ASP A 123 -3.66 24.65 -5.45
CA ASP A 123 -3.01 23.68 -4.55
C ASP A 123 -4.05 22.95 -3.70
N PHE A 124 -5.03 23.68 -3.15
CA PHE A 124 -6.16 23.08 -2.42
C PHE A 124 -6.93 22.04 -3.24
N LEU A 125 -7.30 22.35 -4.49
CA LEU A 125 -8.02 21.43 -5.36
C LEU A 125 -7.18 20.21 -5.75
N SER A 126 -5.88 20.41 -6.03
CA SER A 126 -4.97 19.30 -6.36
C SER A 126 -4.84 18.28 -5.23
N ARG A 127 -4.85 18.74 -3.97
CA ARG A 127 -4.84 17.87 -2.79
C ARG A 127 -6.13 17.09 -2.65
N ILE A 128 -7.27 17.71 -2.93
CA ILE A 128 -8.56 17.03 -2.91
C ILE A 128 -8.63 15.96 -4.01
N GLU A 129 -8.10 16.25 -5.19
CA GLU A 129 -8.02 15.28 -6.30
C GLU A 129 -7.07 14.10 -5.98
N SER A 130 -5.95 14.38 -5.31
CA SER A 130 -5.05 13.34 -4.77
C SER A 130 -5.75 12.47 -3.71
N LEU A 131 -6.62 13.05 -2.88
CA LEU A 131 -7.38 12.32 -1.87
C LEU A 131 -8.56 11.53 -2.46
N SER A 132 -9.24 12.05 -3.47
CA SER A 132 -10.30 11.32 -4.19
C SER A 132 -9.75 10.12 -4.97
N SER A 133 -8.50 10.20 -5.44
CA SER A 133 -7.80 9.12 -6.14
C SER A 133 -7.12 8.09 -5.22
N ARG A 134 -7.10 8.31 -3.88
CA ARG A 134 -6.57 7.34 -2.90
C ARG A 134 -7.55 6.19 -2.58
N GLN A 135 -8.78 6.21 -3.10
CA GLN A 135 -9.52 4.96 -3.27
C GLN A 135 -8.91 4.18 -4.43
N GLU A 136 -8.21 3.10 -4.07
CA GLU A 136 -7.69 2.03 -4.93
C GLU A 136 -6.40 2.33 -5.71
N ILE A 137 -5.26 2.08 -5.06
CA ILE A 137 -4.07 1.62 -5.78
C ILE A 137 -3.63 0.30 -5.16
N SER A 138 -4.32 -0.78 -5.53
CA SER A 138 -3.63 -2.04 -5.70
C SER A 138 -2.92 -1.95 -7.08
N PRO A 139 -1.64 -2.37 -7.21
CA PRO A 139 -1.03 -2.62 -8.51
C PRO A 139 -1.84 -3.58 -9.40
N VAL A 140 -2.83 -4.28 -8.83
CA VAL A 140 -3.83 -5.04 -9.58
C VAL A 140 -4.65 -4.12 -10.48
N GLY A 141 -4.90 -2.85 -10.13
CA GLY A 141 -5.64 -1.91 -10.98
C GLY A 141 -4.91 -1.47 -12.26
N ILE A 142 -3.57 -1.50 -12.29
CA ILE A 142 -2.80 -1.03 -13.45
C ILE A 142 -2.76 -2.10 -14.56
N TYR A 143 -2.84 -3.40 -14.21
CA TYR A 143 -2.74 -4.51 -15.18
C TYR A 143 -3.67 -5.71 -14.94
N ASN A 144 -4.63 -5.66 -14.01
CA ASN A 144 -5.46 -6.79 -13.54
C ASN A 144 -4.64 -8.05 -13.14
N THR A 145 -3.34 -7.90 -12.91
CA THR A 145 -2.37 -8.98 -12.68
C THR A 145 -1.34 -8.56 -11.66
N LEU A 146 -0.74 -9.53 -10.97
CA LEU A 146 0.28 -9.25 -9.94
C LEU A 146 1.67 -8.93 -10.50
N GLY A 147 1.91 -9.30 -11.75
CA GLY A 147 3.18 -9.14 -12.47
C GLY A 147 3.16 -9.91 -13.79
N VAL A 148 4.09 -9.59 -14.67
CA VAL A 148 4.27 -10.25 -15.97
C VAL A 148 5.33 -11.37 -15.92
N SER A 149 6.17 -11.39 -14.89
CA SER A 149 7.17 -12.44 -14.68
C SER A 149 6.51 -13.79 -14.39
N ASP A 150 7.15 -14.87 -14.84
CA ASP A 150 6.60 -16.22 -14.66
C ASP A 150 6.39 -16.58 -13.19
N CYS A 151 7.30 -16.17 -12.30
CA CYS A 151 7.14 -16.40 -10.86
C CYS A 151 5.92 -15.64 -10.27
N MET A 152 5.61 -14.44 -10.77
CA MET A 152 4.43 -13.71 -10.30
C MET A 152 3.14 -14.30 -10.87
N ARG A 153 3.16 -14.82 -12.10
CA ARG A 153 2.02 -15.56 -12.67
C ARG A 153 1.72 -16.84 -11.90
N GLU A 154 2.75 -17.59 -11.49
CA GLU A 154 2.58 -18.79 -10.65
C GLU A 154 1.95 -18.46 -9.29
N ILE A 155 2.35 -17.33 -8.69
CA ILE A 155 1.73 -16.81 -7.46
C ILE A 155 0.28 -16.43 -7.73
N GLU A 156 0.00 -15.71 -8.81
CA GLU A 156 -1.35 -15.32 -9.21
C GLU A 156 -2.27 -16.54 -9.37
N ASP A 157 -1.82 -17.56 -10.11
CA ASP A 157 -2.54 -18.82 -10.32
C ASP A 157 -2.78 -19.56 -9.00
N THR A 158 -1.83 -19.49 -8.08
CA THR A 158 -1.98 -20.06 -6.73
C THR A 158 -3.04 -19.31 -5.94
N LEU A 159 -3.00 -17.98 -5.93
CA LEU A 159 -3.96 -17.13 -5.22
C LEU A 159 -5.37 -17.28 -5.79
N ARG A 160 -5.53 -17.35 -7.11
CA ARG A 160 -6.82 -17.64 -7.77
C ARG A 160 -7.37 -19.01 -7.36
N ARG A 161 -6.54 -20.05 -7.29
CA ARG A 161 -6.96 -21.40 -6.87
C ARG A 161 -7.43 -21.47 -5.43
N ILE A 162 -6.85 -20.65 -4.54
CA ILE A 162 -7.19 -20.64 -3.12
C ILE A 162 -8.14 -19.48 -2.74
N ALA A 163 -8.67 -18.77 -3.73
CA ALA A 163 -9.48 -17.58 -3.51
C ALA A 163 -10.71 -17.87 -2.63
N ASP A 164 -11.41 -18.97 -2.88
CA ASP A 164 -12.59 -19.37 -2.12
C ASP A 164 -12.29 -20.36 -0.97
N VAL A 165 -11.02 -20.65 -0.72
CA VAL A 165 -10.61 -21.52 0.39
C VAL A 165 -10.52 -20.70 1.67
N GLU A 166 -11.30 -21.06 2.69
CA GLU A 166 -11.35 -20.32 3.98
C GLU A 166 -10.09 -20.49 4.86
N SER A 167 -9.08 -21.23 4.38
CA SER A 167 -7.83 -21.42 5.09
C SER A 167 -7.01 -20.14 5.15
N ASN A 168 -6.25 -20.00 6.24
CA ASN A 168 -5.34 -18.89 6.45
C ASN A 168 -4.20 -18.93 5.41
N VAL A 169 -3.90 -17.78 4.83
CA VAL A 169 -2.81 -17.61 3.87
C VAL A 169 -1.69 -16.82 4.54
N MET A 170 -0.46 -17.33 4.43
CA MET A 170 0.74 -16.68 4.95
C MET A 170 1.58 -16.19 3.77
N LEU A 171 1.75 -14.87 3.69
CA LEU A 171 2.55 -14.20 2.68
C LEU A 171 3.93 -13.86 3.25
N THR A 172 4.98 -14.45 2.70
CA THR A 172 6.36 -14.17 3.10
C THR A 172 7.11 -13.43 2.00
N GLY A 173 8.13 -12.65 2.36
CA GLY A 173 8.95 -11.93 1.40
C GLY A 173 9.53 -10.65 1.99
N GLU A 174 10.54 -10.10 1.33
CA GLU A 174 11.24 -8.90 1.79
C GLU A 174 10.29 -7.69 1.97
N SER A 175 10.76 -6.69 2.72
CA SER A 175 10.02 -5.45 2.85
C SER A 175 9.86 -4.78 1.47
N GLY A 176 8.65 -4.31 1.18
CA GLY A 176 8.34 -3.68 -0.12
C GLY A 176 8.20 -4.64 -1.30
N SER A 177 8.22 -5.97 -1.11
CA SER A 177 8.04 -6.94 -2.21
C SER A 177 6.62 -7.02 -2.77
N GLY A 178 5.62 -6.39 -2.14
CA GLY A 178 4.23 -6.43 -2.61
C GLY A 178 3.35 -7.49 -1.95
N LYS A 179 3.65 -7.86 -0.69
CA LYS A 179 2.81 -8.78 0.11
C LYS A 179 1.38 -8.26 0.27
N GLU A 180 1.19 -6.99 0.62
CA GLU A 180 -0.15 -6.40 0.72
C GLU A 180 -0.90 -6.44 -0.61
N VAL A 181 -0.20 -6.21 -1.72
CA VAL A 181 -0.77 -6.28 -3.07
C VAL A 181 -1.28 -7.69 -3.38
N ALA A 182 -0.50 -8.71 -3.03
CA ALA A 182 -0.92 -10.10 -3.15
C ALA A 182 -2.14 -10.43 -2.25
N ALA A 183 -2.21 -9.85 -1.06
CA ALA A 183 -3.33 -10.02 -0.15
C ALA A 183 -4.62 -9.36 -0.68
N ARG A 184 -4.51 -8.15 -1.23
CA ARG A 184 -5.62 -7.43 -1.88
C ARG A 184 -6.10 -8.17 -3.12
N PHE A 185 -5.18 -8.62 -3.97
CA PHE A 185 -5.50 -9.46 -5.12
C PHE A 185 -6.31 -10.69 -4.71
N LEU A 186 -5.85 -11.43 -3.69
CA LEU A 186 -6.54 -12.61 -3.19
C LEU A 186 -7.97 -12.29 -2.73
N HIS A 187 -8.18 -11.14 -2.09
CA HIS A 187 -9.49 -10.67 -1.68
C HIS A 187 -10.38 -10.33 -2.89
N GLU A 188 -9.87 -9.54 -3.85
CA GLU A 188 -10.55 -9.11 -5.07
C GLU A 188 -11.00 -10.30 -5.94
N VAL A 189 -10.23 -11.39 -5.98
CA VAL A 189 -10.59 -12.59 -6.77
C VAL A 189 -11.41 -13.62 -5.99
N SER A 190 -11.74 -13.36 -4.73
CA SER A 190 -12.52 -14.28 -3.88
C SER A 190 -14.02 -13.99 -3.92
N GLY A 191 -14.83 -14.92 -3.43
CA GLY A 191 -16.26 -14.69 -3.18
C GLY A 191 -16.58 -13.56 -2.17
N ARG A 192 -15.56 -12.97 -1.51
CA ARG A 192 -15.68 -11.86 -0.56
C ARG A 192 -15.23 -10.51 -1.14
N ALA A 193 -15.06 -10.40 -2.45
CA ALA A 193 -14.54 -9.19 -3.11
C ALA A 193 -15.40 -7.92 -2.93
N GLN A 194 -16.65 -8.05 -2.49
CA GLN A 194 -17.53 -6.91 -2.18
C GLN A 194 -17.61 -6.62 -0.67
N GLU A 195 -16.98 -7.45 0.15
CA GLU A 195 -16.92 -7.30 1.60
C GLU A 195 -15.69 -6.47 2.00
N PRO A 196 -15.62 -5.94 3.24
CA PRO A 196 -14.49 -5.11 3.66
C PRO A 196 -13.13 -5.82 3.60
N PHE A 197 -12.11 -5.11 3.11
CA PHE A 197 -10.71 -5.49 3.30
C PHE A 197 -10.07 -4.57 4.34
N ILE A 198 -9.76 -5.09 5.53
CA ILE A 198 -9.10 -4.32 6.59
C ILE A 198 -7.63 -4.73 6.68
N SER A 199 -6.73 -3.78 6.43
CA SER A 199 -5.28 -3.94 6.55
C SER A 199 -4.79 -3.41 7.89
N VAL A 200 -4.06 -4.24 8.64
CA VAL A 200 -3.52 -3.90 9.96
C VAL A 200 -2.02 -4.18 9.97
N ASN A 201 -1.21 -3.13 10.08
CA ASN A 201 0.23 -3.28 10.25
C ASN A 201 0.57 -3.43 11.74
N CYS A 202 0.95 -4.65 12.15
CA CYS A 202 1.23 -4.97 13.55
C CYS A 202 2.47 -4.24 14.10
N ALA A 203 3.37 -3.76 13.23
CA ALA A 203 4.56 -3.00 13.62
C ALA A 203 4.29 -1.49 13.77
N ALA A 204 3.23 -0.96 13.15
CA ALA A 204 2.91 0.45 13.17
C ALA A 204 2.11 0.88 14.42
N ILE A 205 1.36 -0.06 15.02
CA ILE A 205 0.50 0.20 16.18
C ILE A 205 1.31 0.01 17.47
N PRO A 206 1.31 0.98 18.40
CA PRO A 206 1.94 0.80 19.70
C PRO A 206 1.41 -0.45 20.41
N SER A 207 2.30 -1.22 21.03
CA SER A 207 1.95 -2.52 21.65
C SER A 207 0.84 -2.42 22.70
N GLU A 208 0.74 -1.27 23.38
CA GLU A 208 -0.27 -0.99 24.40
C GLU A 208 -1.68 -0.78 23.82
N LEU A 209 -1.77 -0.31 22.57
CA LEU A 209 -3.03 -0.05 21.89
C LEU A 209 -3.46 -1.22 21.00
N MET A 210 -2.51 -2.06 20.57
CA MET A 210 -2.76 -3.16 19.63
C MET A 210 -3.89 -4.10 20.05
N GLU A 211 -4.04 -4.37 21.35
CA GLU A 211 -5.15 -5.21 21.85
C GLU A 211 -6.52 -4.55 21.63
N SER A 212 -6.61 -3.28 21.98
CA SER A 212 -7.83 -2.47 21.85
C SER A 212 -8.19 -2.28 20.39
N GLU A 213 -7.23 -1.96 19.53
CA GLU A 213 -7.47 -1.76 18.09
C GLU A 213 -7.88 -3.06 17.40
N LEU A 214 -7.26 -4.21 17.75
CA LEU A 214 -7.58 -5.48 17.10
C LEU A 214 -8.91 -6.07 17.57
N PHE A 215 -9.17 -6.07 18.89
CA PHE A 215 -10.33 -6.75 19.49
C PHE A 215 -11.43 -5.83 19.99
N GLY A 216 -11.22 -4.52 20.05
CA GLY A 216 -12.15 -3.56 20.61
C GLY A 216 -12.09 -3.51 22.14
N HIS A 217 -12.74 -2.51 22.73
CA HIS A 217 -12.84 -2.36 24.17
C HIS A 217 -14.22 -1.90 24.64
N GLU A 218 -14.62 -2.32 25.83
CA GLU A 218 -15.80 -1.80 26.51
C GLU A 218 -15.47 -0.51 27.27
N ARG A 219 -16.49 0.31 27.52
CA ARG A 219 -16.35 1.56 28.28
C ARG A 219 -15.78 1.28 29.68
N GLY A 220 -14.74 2.00 30.07
CA GLY A 220 -14.11 1.89 31.38
C GLY A 220 -13.16 0.69 31.56
N SER A 221 -12.80 0.00 30.47
CA SER A 221 -11.88 -1.14 30.50
C SER A 221 -10.43 -0.77 30.88
N PHE A 222 -10.01 0.46 30.63
CA PHE A 222 -8.72 1.02 31.06
C PHE A 222 -8.80 2.54 31.24
N THR A 223 -7.75 3.15 31.80
CA THR A 223 -7.65 4.61 31.98
C THR A 223 -7.63 5.32 30.62
N GLY A 224 -8.71 6.06 30.31
CA GLY A 224 -8.89 6.73 29.00
C GLY A 224 -9.98 6.10 28.12
N ALA A 225 -10.54 4.94 28.50
CA ALA A 225 -11.63 4.28 27.78
C ALA A 225 -12.99 4.98 28.03
N HIS A 226 -13.16 6.19 27.50
CA HIS A 226 -14.35 7.02 27.70
C HIS A 226 -15.60 6.48 27.00
N GLY A 227 -15.42 5.70 25.93
CA GLY A 227 -16.48 5.08 25.13
C GLY A 227 -16.21 3.59 24.87
N ARG A 228 -17.15 2.95 24.19
CA ARG A 228 -16.93 1.62 23.59
C ARG A 228 -16.25 1.82 22.23
N HIS A 229 -15.31 0.94 21.89
CA HIS A 229 -14.61 0.94 20.61
C HIS A 229 -14.73 -0.44 19.95
N LEU A 230 -15.01 -0.44 18.65
CA LEU A 230 -15.12 -1.64 17.82
C LEU A 230 -13.74 -1.90 17.18
N GLY A 231 -13.13 -3.04 17.50
CA GLY A 231 -11.83 -3.38 16.94
C GLY A 231 -11.92 -3.89 15.51
N TYR A 232 -10.78 -4.03 14.84
CA TYR A 232 -10.67 -4.51 13.46
C TYR A 232 -11.32 -5.88 13.26
N ALA A 233 -11.19 -6.80 14.22
CA ALA A 233 -11.80 -8.13 14.13
C ALA A 233 -13.34 -8.09 14.12
N GLU A 234 -13.95 -7.05 14.68
CA GLU A 234 -15.40 -6.85 14.60
C GLU A 234 -15.81 -6.10 13.34
N ARG A 235 -15.08 -5.01 13.02
CA ARG A 235 -15.36 -4.12 11.90
C ARG A 235 -15.25 -4.80 10.54
N VAL A 236 -14.38 -5.80 10.42
CA VAL A 236 -14.15 -6.52 9.17
C VAL A 236 -15.36 -7.35 8.72
N GLY A 237 -16.27 -7.70 9.65
CA GLY A 237 -17.48 -8.48 9.32
C GLY A 237 -17.16 -9.80 8.61
N ASP A 238 -17.78 -9.99 7.44
CA ASP A 238 -17.59 -11.15 6.56
C ASP A 238 -16.45 -10.95 5.54
N GLY A 239 -15.63 -9.90 5.72
CA GLY A 239 -14.56 -9.52 4.83
C GLY A 239 -13.25 -10.29 5.00
N THR A 240 -12.14 -9.58 4.77
CA THR A 240 -10.77 -10.10 4.93
C THR A 240 -9.98 -9.20 5.87
N LEU A 241 -9.45 -9.81 6.93
CA LEU A 241 -8.53 -9.17 7.87
C LEU A 241 -7.10 -9.52 7.47
N PHE A 242 -6.39 -8.54 6.92
CA PHE A 242 -4.99 -8.66 6.56
C PHE A 242 -4.09 -8.16 7.70
N LEU A 243 -3.26 -9.05 8.23
CA LEU A 243 -2.31 -8.77 9.31
C LEU A 243 -0.90 -8.67 8.73
N ASP A 244 -0.45 -7.45 8.44
CA ASP A 244 0.92 -7.20 7.98
C ASP A 244 1.90 -7.18 9.15
N GLU A 245 3.13 -7.59 8.85
CA GLU A 245 4.22 -7.80 9.80
C GLU A 245 3.79 -8.57 11.07
N ILE A 246 3.09 -9.71 10.89
CA ILE A 246 2.57 -10.52 12.00
C ILE A 246 3.66 -10.97 12.99
N GLY A 247 4.92 -11.06 12.53
CA GLY A 247 6.08 -11.34 13.39
C GLY A 247 6.41 -10.25 14.42
N ASP A 248 5.79 -9.08 14.33
CA ASP A 248 5.85 -7.99 15.32
C ASP A 248 4.71 -8.02 16.35
N LEU A 249 3.76 -8.95 16.22
CA LEU A 249 2.65 -9.06 17.17
C LEU A 249 3.17 -9.39 18.59
N PRO A 250 2.83 -8.59 19.61
CA PRO A 250 3.23 -8.86 20.98
C PRO A 250 2.85 -10.26 21.46
N LEU A 251 3.74 -10.92 22.21
CA LEU A 251 3.57 -12.33 22.63
C LEU A 251 2.27 -12.59 23.40
N HIS A 252 1.80 -11.61 24.20
CA HIS A 252 0.56 -11.72 24.95
C HIS A 252 -0.69 -11.70 24.05
N LEU A 253 -0.62 -11.06 22.86
CA LEU A 253 -1.70 -11.03 21.87
C LEU A 253 -1.71 -12.24 20.96
N GLN A 254 -0.56 -12.88 20.75
CA GLN A 254 -0.48 -14.10 19.93
C GLN A 254 -1.41 -15.22 20.44
N GLY A 255 -1.58 -15.34 21.77
CA GLY A 255 -2.54 -16.29 22.36
C GLY A 255 -4.00 -15.94 22.06
N LYS A 256 -4.36 -14.65 22.05
CA LYS A 256 -5.71 -14.19 21.70
C LYS A 256 -6.00 -14.36 20.22
N LEU A 257 -5.02 -14.07 19.36
CA LEU A 257 -5.14 -14.30 17.92
C LEU A 257 -5.29 -15.81 17.61
N LEU A 258 -4.55 -16.67 18.30
CA LEU A 258 -4.72 -18.11 18.18
C LEU A 258 -6.16 -18.53 18.52
N HIS A 259 -6.72 -18.00 19.61
CA HIS A 259 -8.11 -18.28 19.99
C HIS A 259 -9.12 -17.77 18.96
N LEU A 260 -8.91 -16.56 18.41
CA LEU A 260 -9.72 -16.00 17.32
C LEU A 260 -9.73 -16.93 16.10
N ILE A 261 -8.57 -17.43 15.69
CA ILE A 261 -8.42 -18.33 14.53
C ILE A 261 -9.11 -19.68 14.77
N GLN A 262 -8.97 -20.24 15.97
CA GLN A 262 -9.47 -21.58 16.29
C GLN A 262 -10.96 -21.61 16.56
N GLU A 263 -11.43 -20.74 17.46
CA GLU A 263 -12.81 -20.76 17.93
C GLU A 263 -13.74 -19.91 17.06
N ARG A 264 -13.17 -19.09 16.16
CA ARG A 264 -13.91 -18.08 15.38
C ARG A 264 -14.72 -17.16 16.29
N LYS A 265 -14.18 -16.86 17.47
CA LYS A 265 -14.78 -16.01 18.50
C LYS A 265 -13.73 -15.22 19.26
N PHE A 266 -14.14 -14.07 19.78
CA PHE A 266 -13.32 -13.24 20.66
C PHE A 266 -14.18 -12.44 21.64
N THR A 267 -13.53 -11.75 22.56
CA THR A 267 -14.14 -10.83 23.53
C THR A 267 -13.42 -9.49 23.48
N ARG A 268 -14.16 -8.39 23.61
CA ARG A 268 -13.55 -7.06 23.76
C ARG A 268 -12.75 -6.97 25.06
N VAL A 269 -11.79 -6.06 25.11
CA VAL A 269 -11.05 -5.73 26.34
C VAL A 269 -12.03 -5.24 27.41
N GLY A 270 -11.99 -5.87 28.58
CA GLY A 270 -12.90 -5.58 29.70
C GLY A 270 -14.34 -6.06 29.52
N GLY A 271 -14.64 -6.80 28.44
CA GLY A 271 -15.96 -7.37 28.19
C GLY A 271 -16.00 -8.89 28.38
N GLU A 272 -17.18 -9.42 28.72
CA GLU A 272 -17.42 -10.87 28.87
C GLU A 272 -18.20 -11.47 27.69
N LYS A 273 -18.78 -10.63 26.83
CA LYS A 273 -19.59 -11.07 25.69
C LYS A 273 -18.68 -11.64 24.60
N GLN A 274 -18.90 -12.91 24.25
CA GLN A 274 -18.32 -13.51 23.05
C GLN A 274 -18.96 -12.92 21.78
N ILE A 275 -18.11 -12.64 20.80
CA ILE A 275 -18.44 -12.09 19.49
C ILE A 275 -17.92 -13.07 18.44
N ASP A 276 -18.75 -13.41 17.46
CA ASP A 276 -18.37 -14.30 16.38
C ASP A 276 -17.48 -13.58 15.35
N PHE A 277 -16.50 -14.30 14.81
CA PHE A 277 -15.53 -13.82 13.82
C PHE A 277 -15.67 -14.62 12.52
N GLN A 278 -16.21 -13.97 11.49
CA GLN A 278 -16.55 -14.62 10.21
C GLN A 278 -15.57 -14.30 9.08
N ALA A 279 -14.72 -13.28 9.25
CA ALA A 279 -13.77 -12.87 8.23
C ALA A 279 -12.67 -13.92 7.95
N ARG A 280 -12.11 -13.82 6.75
CA ARG A 280 -10.88 -14.54 6.38
C ARG A 280 -9.67 -13.82 6.98
N ILE A 281 -8.70 -14.59 7.48
CA ILE A 281 -7.41 -14.03 7.91
C ILE A 281 -6.36 -14.29 6.83
N VAL A 282 -5.66 -13.23 6.44
CA VAL A 282 -4.44 -13.29 5.64
C VAL A 282 -3.34 -12.64 6.44
N SER A 283 -2.17 -13.27 6.55
CA SER A 283 -1.05 -12.74 7.33
C SER A 283 0.16 -12.53 6.43
N ALA A 284 0.98 -11.53 6.74
CA ALA A 284 2.23 -11.28 6.05
C ALA A 284 3.38 -11.02 7.03
N THR A 285 4.60 -11.36 6.62
CA THR A 285 5.80 -10.96 7.35
C THR A 285 7.04 -10.94 6.46
N ASN A 286 7.99 -10.09 6.81
CA ASN A 286 9.35 -10.11 6.25
C ASN A 286 10.36 -10.91 7.10
N ARG A 287 9.93 -11.46 8.25
CA ARG A 287 10.81 -12.16 9.20
C ARG A 287 10.78 -13.67 9.00
N ASP A 288 11.86 -14.31 9.44
CA ASP A 288 11.88 -15.76 9.63
C ASP A 288 11.13 -16.12 10.93
N LEU A 289 9.90 -16.62 10.77
CA LEU A 289 9.08 -17.05 11.92
C LEU A 289 9.62 -18.34 12.57
N HIS A 290 10.33 -19.21 11.85
CA HIS A 290 10.95 -20.38 12.47
C HIS A 290 12.04 -19.94 13.45
N GLU A 291 12.85 -18.96 13.08
CA GLU A 291 13.84 -18.37 13.99
C GLU A 291 13.17 -17.66 15.17
N ALA A 292 12.07 -16.92 14.93
CA ALA A 292 11.31 -16.25 15.98
C ALA A 292 10.71 -17.23 17.00
N VAL A 293 10.22 -18.39 16.53
CA VAL A 293 9.74 -19.50 17.38
C VAL A 293 10.88 -20.09 18.20
N ALA A 294 12.03 -20.39 17.57
CA ALA A 294 13.21 -20.90 18.27
C ALA A 294 13.70 -19.95 19.38
N LYS A 295 13.58 -18.64 19.15
CA LYS A 295 13.91 -17.58 20.12
C LYS A 295 12.79 -17.24 21.11
N ARG A 296 11.67 -17.98 21.10
CA ARG A 296 10.47 -17.74 21.94
C ARG A 296 9.87 -16.34 21.82
N ARG A 297 10.06 -15.70 20.66
CA ARG A 297 9.44 -14.40 20.31
C ARG A 297 8.13 -14.58 19.56
N PHE A 298 7.91 -15.78 19.04
CA PHE A 298 6.67 -16.18 18.39
C PHE A 298 6.23 -17.53 18.95
N ARG A 299 4.91 -17.73 19.10
CA ARG A 299 4.37 -18.99 19.59
C ARG A 299 4.31 -20.03 18.47
N ASP A 300 4.78 -21.23 18.78
CA ASP A 300 4.80 -22.36 17.85
C ASP A 300 3.39 -22.77 17.41
N ASP A 301 2.44 -22.79 18.35
CA ASP A 301 1.03 -23.13 18.08
C ASP A 301 0.33 -22.14 17.14
N LEU A 302 0.57 -20.85 17.30
CA LEU A 302 0.08 -19.82 16.39
C LEU A 302 0.70 -19.97 15.01
N PHE A 303 2.02 -20.18 14.93
CA PHE A 303 2.74 -20.33 13.66
C PHE A 303 2.11 -21.40 12.77
N TYR A 304 1.84 -22.60 13.30
CA TYR A 304 1.18 -23.66 12.54
C TYR A 304 -0.25 -23.35 12.12
N ARG A 305 -0.96 -22.46 12.84
CA ARG A 305 -2.35 -22.08 12.51
C ARG A 305 -2.45 -20.96 11.49
N ILE A 306 -1.47 -20.07 11.40
CA ILE A 306 -1.44 -19.01 10.38
C ILE A 306 -0.74 -19.47 9.10
N ASN A 307 0.25 -20.37 9.20
CA ASN A 307 1.04 -20.86 8.07
C ASN A 307 0.42 -22.10 7.40
N VAL A 308 -0.88 -22.05 7.06
CA VAL A 308 -1.58 -23.18 6.42
C VAL A 308 -1.28 -23.22 4.92
N ILE A 309 -1.40 -22.08 4.25
CA ILE A 309 -1.05 -21.94 2.83
C ILE A 309 0.07 -20.89 2.72
N PRO A 310 1.35 -21.30 2.66
CA PRO A 310 2.46 -20.39 2.46
C PRO A 310 2.55 -19.92 1.00
N VAL A 311 2.72 -18.63 0.81
CA VAL A 311 2.98 -18.00 -0.49
C VAL A 311 4.15 -17.04 -0.33
N THR A 312 5.24 -17.28 -1.05
CA THR A 312 6.45 -16.45 -0.96
C THR A 312 6.50 -15.50 -2.14
N VAL A 313 6.48 -14.19 -1.86
CA VAL A 313 6.61 -13.12 -2.85
C VAL A 313 8.09 -12.81 -3.07
N PRO A 314 8.64 -13.08 -4.27
CA PRO A 314 10.06 -12.90 -4.55
C PRO A 314 10.46 -11.42 -4.54
N PRO A 315 11.73 -11.12 -4.19
CA PRO A 315 12.25 -9.77 -4.30
C PRO A 315 12.34 -9.34 -5.77
N LEU A 316 12.34 -8.02 -6.01
CA LEU A 316 12.26 -7.44 -7.35
C LEU A 316 13.45 -7.84 -8.25
N ARG A 317 14.65 -8.03 -7.68
CA ARG A 317 15.85 -8.52 -8.38
C ARG A 317 15.71 -9.91 -9.01
N ASP A 318 14.83 -10.74 -8.47
CA ASP A 318 14.57 -12.10 -8.96
C ASP A 318 13.46 -12.13 -10.02
N ARG A 319 12.79 -11.00 -10.25
CA ARG A 319 11.71 -10.81 -11.24
C ARG A 319 11.91 -9.55 -12.08
N SER A 320 13.09 -9.47 -12.71
CA SER A 320 13.49 -8.30 -13.52
C SER A 320 12.50 -7.92 -14.63
N ASP A 321 11.72 -8.88 -15.12
CA ASP A 321 10.74 -8.66 -16.19
C ASP A 321 9.55 -7.78 -15.72
N ASP A 322 9.32 -7.70 -14.40
CA ASP A 322 8.29 -6.84 -13.81
C ASP A 322 8.74 -5.38 -13.66
N VAL A 323 10.04 -5.11 -13.68
CA VAL A 323 10.60 -3.80 -13.33
C VAL A 323 10.11 -2.72 -14.30
N LEU A 324 10.30 -2.88 -15.61
CA LEU A 324 9.90 -1.86 -16.59
C LEU A 324 8.37 -1.63 -16.66
N PRO A 325 7.52 -2.67 -16.67
CA PRO A 325 6.07 -2.50 -16.57
C PRO A 325 5.66 -1.71 -15.32
N LEU A 326 6.21 -2.05 -14.14
CA LEU A 326 5.94 -1.31 -12.90
C LEU A 326 6.37 0.15 -13.02
N VAL A 327 7.56 0.40 -13.57
CA VAL A 327 8.08 1.75 -13.74
C VAL A 327 7.14 2.59 -14.60
N ARG A 328 6.73 2.07 -15.75
CA ARG A 328 5.86 2.77 -16.69
C ARG A 328 4.49 3.05 -16.07
N GLY A 329 3.93 2.06 -15.36
CA GLY A 329 2.68 2.24 -14.61
C GLY A 329 2.77 3.36 -13.58
N TYR A 330 3.84 3.39 -12.77
CA TYR A 330 4.04 4.45 -11.78
C TYR A 330 4.28 5.82 -12.40
N ILE A 331 4.99 5.91 -13.54
CA ILE A 331 5.16 7.19 -14.23
C ILE A 331 3.82 7.73 -14.70
N THR A 332 3.01 6.90 -15.37
CA THR A 332 1.67 7.30 -15.82
C THR A 332 0.83 7.77 -14.63
N HIS A 333 0.81 6.98 -13.56
CA HIS A 333 0.05 7.31 -12.36
C HIS A 333 0.46 8.65 -11.73
N PHE A 334 1.76 8.85 -11.47
CA PHE A 334 2.23 10.08 -10.85
C PHE A 334 2.19 11.28 -11.78
N ALA A 335 2.31 11.07 -13.09
CA ALA A 335 2.17 12.14 -14.08
C ALA A 335 0.74 12.68 -14.08
N GLU A 336 -0.26 11.78 -14.06
CA GLU A 336 -1.67 12.14 -13.91
C GLU A 336 -1.92 12.84 -12.56
N GLN A 337 -1.45 12.24 -11.46
CA GLN A 337 -1.66 12.78 -10.11
C GLN A 337 -1.06 14.18 -9.91
N PHE A 338 0.12 14.45 -10.49
CA PHE A 338 0.81 15.73 -10.33
C PHE A 338 0.51 16.73 -11.47
N GLY A 339 -0.35 16.38 -12.43
CA GLY A 339 -0.63 17.20 -13.61
C GLY A 339 0.62 17.50 -14.43
N ARG A 340 1.57 16.56 -14.50
CA ARG A 340 2.85 16.70 -15.19
C ARG A 340 2.78 15.98 -16.54
N ASP A 341 3.30 16.63 -17.59
CA ASP A 341 3.49 15.99 -18.89
C ASP A 341 4.81 15.20 -18.88
N VAL A 342 4.79 14.02 -18.23
CA VAL A 342 5.92 13.08 -18.13
C VAL A 342 5.43 11.70 -18.49
N GLY A 343 5.97 11.10 -19.55
CA GLY A 343 5.48 9.81 -20.03
C GLY A 343 6.55 8.83 -20.49
N THR A 344 7.82 9.25 -20.51
CA THR A 344 8.90 8.44 -21.11
C THR A 344 10.11 8.33 -20.21
N LEU A 345 10.87 7.24 -20.37
CA LEU A 345 12.24 7.12 -19.88
C LEU A 345 13.22 7.25 -21.04
N SER A 346 14.36 7.87 -20.77
CA SER A 346 15.53 7.72 -21.65
C SER A 346 16.07 6.29 -21.61
N GLU A 347 16.74 5.84 -22.68
CA GLU A 347 17.37 4.51 -22.73
C GLU A 347 18.35 4.29 -21.56
N ALA A 348 19.16 5.31 -21.24
CA ALA A 348 20.07 5.26 -20.09
C ALA A 348 19.34 5.09 -18.75
N ALA A 349 18.14 5.67 -18.61
CA ALA A 349 17.32 5.48 -17.42
C ALA A 349 16.74 4.05 -17.35
N GLU A 350 16.27 3.49 -18.47
CA GLU A 350 15.78 2.11 -18.52
C GLU A 350 16.91 1.11 -18.16
N GLU A 351 18.11 1.30 -18.70
CA GLU A 351 19.27 0.47 -18.37
C GLU A 351 19.64 0.56 -16.89
N ALA A 352 19.67 1.77 -16.32
CA ALA A 352 19.97 1.99 -14.90
C ALA A 352 18.93 1.31 -14.00
N VAL A 353 17.64 1.43 -14.33
CA VAL A 353 16.55 0.79 -13.59
C VAL A 353 16.63 -0.74 -13.64
N LEU A 354 16.97 -1.31 -14.79
CA LEU A 354 17.15 -2.76 -14.95
C LEU A 354 18.46 -3.30 -14.32
N ALA A 355 19.46 -2.45 -14.13
CA ALA A 355 20.74 -2.82 -13.55
C ALA A 355 20.76 -2.71 -12.01
N TYR A 356 19.84 -1.93 -11.43
CA TYR A 356 19.74 -1.74 -9.99
C TYR A 356 19.08 -2.94 -9.30
N ASP A 357 19.59 -3.32 -8.12
CA ASP A 357 19.13 -4.51 -7.39
C ASP A 357 17.85 -4.30 -6.56
N TRP A 358 17.40 -3.05 -6.41
CA TRP A 358 16.18 -2.68 -5.69
C TRP A 358 16.09 -3.28 -4.27
N PRO A 359 17.01 -2.93 -3.35
CA PRO A 359 17.01 -3.45 -1.98
C PRO A 359 15.73 -3.12 -1.19
N GLY A 360 15.05 -2.02 -1.49
CA GLY A 360 13.73 -1.69 -0.95
C GLY A 360 12.55 -2.16 -1.83
N ASN A 361 12.83 -3.01 -2.82
CA ASN A 361 11.87 -3.63 -3.73
C ASN A 361 10.94 -2.61 -4.41
N VAL A 362 9.66 -2.95 -4.57
CA VAL A 362 8.66 -2.11 -5.25
C VAL A 362 8.39 -0.81 -4.48
N ARG A 363 8.53 -0.82 -3.14
CA ARG A 363 8.38 0.40 -2.34
C ARG A 363 9.46 1.43 -2.66
N GLU A 364 10.71 1.00 -2.79
CA GLU A 364 11.78 1.91 -3.23
C GLU A 364 11.57 2.36 -4.67
N LEU A 365 11.17 1.45 -5.56
CA LEU A 365 10.84 1.77 -6.96
C LEU A 365 9.80 2.88 -7.06
N CYS A 366 8.68 2.71 -6.36
CA CYS A 366 7.59 3.67 -6.30
C CYS A 366 8.08 5.04 -5.81
N ASN A 367 8.74 5.09 -4.65
CA ASN A 367 9.24 6.34 -4.05
C ASN A 367 10.24 7.08 -4.96
N ARG A 368 11.11 6.34 -5.66
CA ARG A 368 12.08 6.95 -6.59
C ARG A 368 11.38 7.56 -7.80
N ILE A 369 10.38 6.88 -8.35
CA ILE A 369 9.63 7.36 -9.52
C ILE A 369 8.74 8.54 -9.13
N GLU A 370 8.03 8.47 -8.01
CA GLU A 370 7.22 9.57 -7.47
C GLU A 370 8.05 10.86 -7.40
N ARG A 371 9.21 10.79 -6.75
CA ARG A 371 10.14 11.92 -6.65
C ARG A 371 10.63 12.38 -8.02
N ALA A 372 10.97 11.45 -8.92
CA ALA A 372 11.48 11.77 -10.25
C ALA A 372 10.44 12.50 -11.10
N VAL A 373 9.16 12.09 -11.05
CA VAL A 373 8.05 12.75 -11.75
C VAL A 373 7.74 14.11 -11.12
N ALA A 374 7.72 14.20 -9.78
CA ALA A 374 7.46 15.46 -9.08
C ALA A 374 8.50 16.55 -9.41
N LEU A 375 9.76 16.15 -9.60
CA LEU A 375 10.90 17.03 -9.92
C LEU A 375 11.26 17.06 -11.41
N ALA A 376 10.40 16.51 -12.28
CA ALA A 376 10.70 16.46 -13.70
C ALA A 376 10.66 17.86 -14.34
N ASP A 377 11.72 18.17 -15.11
CA ASP A 377 11.84 19.41 -15.87
C ASP A 377 11.39 19.27 -17.35
N GLY A 378 10.90 18.09 -17.73
CA GLY A 378 10.43 17.80 -19.09
C GLY A 378 9.81 16.40 -19.22
N PRO A 379 9.40 16.00 -20.45
CA PRO A 379 8.56 14.83 -20.68
C PRO A 379 9.27 13.47 -20.60
N CYS A 380 10.58 13.49 -20.34
CA CYS A 380 11.45 12.33 -20.34
C CYS A 380 12.27 12.28 -19.06
N LEU A 381 12.10 11.21 -18.27
CA LEU A 381 12.92 10.94 -17.11
C LEU A 381 14.27 10.36 -17.52
N ARG A 382 15.34 10.97 -16.99
CA ARG A 382 16.74 10.57 -17.18
C ARG A 382 17.24 9.82 -15.96
N ALA A 383 18.38 9.12 -16.13
CA ALA A 383 18.97 8.31 -15.06
C ALA A 383 19.23 9.12 -13.78
N HIS A 384 19.69 10.38 -13.90
CA HIS A 384 19.93 11.25 -12.76
C HIS A 384 18.66 11.62 -11.97
N ASN A 385 17.48 11.61 -12.60
CA ASN A 385 16.22 11.88 -11.89
C ASN A 385 15.87 10.73 -10.92
N LEU A 386 16.20 9.49 -11.30
CA LEU A 386 15.91 8.27 -10.52
C LEU A 386 17.04 7.95 -9.53
N PHE A 387 18.29 8.22 -9.93
CA PHE A 387 19.51 7.93 -9.18
C PHE A 387 20.40 9.19 -9.04
N PRO A 388 20.00 10.16 -8.20
CA PRO A 388 20.75 11.40 -8.01
C PRO A 388 22.01 11.23 -7.14
N ASP A 389 22.06 10.18 -6.30
CA ASP A 389 23.16 9.93 -5.35
C ASP A 389 24.32 9.14 -5.97
N THR A 390 24.08 8.55 -7.12
CA THR A 390 25.13 8.04 -7.98
C THR A 390 25.66 9.23 -8.79
N ASP A 391 26.97 9.43 -8.79
CA ASP A 391 27.68 10.29 -9.76
C ASP A 391 27.49 9.72 -11.17
N HIS A 392 26.26 9.73 -11.67
CA HIS A 392 25.95 9.80 -13.07
C HIS A 392 26.06 11.26 -13.43
N THR A 393 27.29 11.79 -13.35
CA THR A 393 27.69 12.85 -14.26
C THR A 393 27.17 12.43 -15.62
N GLU A 394 26.49 13.33 -16.33
CA GLU A 394 26.18 13.13 -17.73
C GLU A 394 27.50 12.84 -18.44
N ALA A 395 27.89 11.56 -18.48
CA ALA A 395 28.73 11.08 -19.52
C ALA A 395 27.83 11.29 -20.73
N GLU A 396 28.21 12.23 -21.57
CA GLU A 396 28.27 11.99 -23.01
C GLU A 396 29.07 10.68 -23.22
N GLY A 397 28.51 9.56 -22.78
CA GLY A 397 29.13 8.27 -22.70
C GLY A 397 28.92 7.62 -24.04
N GLU A 398 30.02 7.24 -24.68
CA GLU A 398 30.00 6.45 -25.91
C GLU A 398 28.91 5.39 -25.83
N ILE A 399 28.03 5.38 -26.84
CA ILE A 399 27.02 4.33 -27.02
C ILE A 399 27.77 3.00 -26.92
N PRO A 400 27.46 2.15 -25.92
CA PRO A 400 28.17 0.92 -25.74
C PRO A 400 28.01 0.07 -27.00
N THR A 401 29.13 -0.44 -27.50
CA THR A 401 29.13 -1.33 -28.64
C THR A 401 28.22 -2.53 -28.36
N LEU A 402 27.62 -3.12 -29.40
CA LEU A 402 26.83 -4.35 -29.28
C LEU A 402 27.56 -5.45 -28.51
N GLN A 403 28.89 -5.47 -28.59
CA GLN A 403 29.72 -6.40 -27.81
C GLN A 403 29.63 -6.15 -26.31
N GLN A 404 29.73 -4.89 -25.86
CA GLN A 404 29.63 -4.52 -24.44
C GLN A 404 28.25 -4.84 -23.86
N VAL A 405 27.18 -4.59 -24.61
CA VAL A 405 25.80 -4.92 -24.21
C VAL A 405 25.62 -6.43 -24.05
N ARG A 406 26.10 -7.22 -25.02
CA ARG A 406 26.04 -8.69 -24.95
C ARG A 406 26.84 -9.23 -23.76
N GLU A 407 28.04 -8.70 -23.53
CA GLU A 407 28.90 -9.12 -22.43
C GLU A 407 28.30 -8.75 -21.06
N ALA A 408 27.65 -7.60 -20.93
CA ALA A 408 26.96 -7.20 -19.69
C ALA A 408 25.75 -8.09 -19.37
N SER A 409 24.92 -8.38 -20.38
CA SER A 409 23.77 -9.29 -20.24
C SER A 409 24.22 -10.71 -19.90
N GLU A 410 25.22 -11.22 -20.63
CA GLU A 410 25.79 -12.55 -20.41
C GLU A 410 26.41 -12.66 -19.00
N ARG A 411 27.11 -11.62 -18.54
CA ARG A 411 27.68 -11.56 -17.18
C ARG A 411 26.60 -11.64 -16.11
N ARG A 412 25.52 -10.88 -16.26
CA ARG A 412 24.40 -10.86 -15.29
C ARG A 412 23.72 -12.22 -15.21
N HIS A 413 23.49 -12.85 -16.38
CA HIS A 413 22.86 -14.16 -16.46
C HIS A 413 23.72 -15.27 -15.85
N ILE A 414 25.03 -15.29 -16.14
CA ILE A 414 25.96 -16.27 -15.57
C ILE A 414 26.04 -16.15 -14.05
N ARG A 415 26.12 -14.94 -13.49
CA ARG A 415 26.14 -14.72 -12.03
C ARG A 415 24.87 -15.23 -11.36
N ARG A 416 23.70 -14.89 -11.90
CA ARG A 416 22.41 -15.36 -11.36
C ARG A 416 22.34 -16.88 -11.29
N ILE A 417 22.84 -17.59 -12.30
CA ILE A 417 22.85 -19.06 -12.31
C ILE A 417 23.90 -19.63 -11.34
N LEU A 418 25.06 -18.99 -11.19
CA LEU A 418 26.06 -19.40 -10.20
C LEU A 418 25.52 -19.24 -8.78
N ASP A 419 24.85 -18.13 -8.46
CA ASP A 419 24.24 -17.89 -7.15
C ASP A 419 23.14 -18.93 -6.87
N ARG A 420 22.27 -19.21 -7.85
CA ARG A 420 21.22 -20.25 -7.73
C ARG A 420 21.76 -21.67 -7.55
N THR A 421 23.03 -21.90 -7.89
CA THR A 421 23.68 -23.22 -7.80
C THR A 421 24.74 -23.28 -6.71
N ASP A 422 24.76 -22.31 -5.79
CA ASP A 422 25.76 -22.18 -4.71
C ASP A 422 27.21 -22.25 -5.22
N GLY A 423 27.46 -21.67 -6.39
CA GLY A 423 28.78 -21.68 -7.05
C GLY A 423 29.16 -23.00 -7.72
N ASN A 424 28.24 -23.97 -7.84
CA ASN A 424 28.52 -25.22 -8.53
C ASN A 424 28.55 -25.03 -10.06
N ALA A 425 29.74 -24.80 -10.60
CA ALA A 425 29.97 -24.58 -12.03
C ALA A 425 29.46 -25.72 -12.95
N SER A 426 29.34 -26.95 -12.46
CA SER A 426 28.81 -28.06 -13.29
C SER A 426 27.29 -28.01 -13.38
N ALA A 427 26.61 -27.68 -12.27
CA ALA A 427 25.17 -27.46 -12.26
C ALA A 427 24.81 -26.19 -13.06
N ALA A 428 25.59 -25.12 -12.90
CA ALA A 428 25.40 -23.88 -13.63
C ALA A 428 25.52 -24.05 -15.15
N ALA A 429 26.53 -24.80 -15.62
CA ALA A 429 26.73 -25.09 -17.03
C ALA A 429 25.54 -25.87 -17.64
N ASN A 430 25.03 -26.86 -16.90
CA ASN A 430 23.84 -27.61 -17.30
C ASN A 430 22.60 -26.73 -17.39
N PHE A 431 22.39 -25.83 -16.42
CA PHE A 431 21.29 -24.86 -16.45
C PHE A 431 21.38 -23.89 -17.63
N LEU A 432 22.59 -23.46 -17.97
CA LEU A 432 22.86 -22.56 -19.09
C LEU A 432 22.85 -23.27 -20.46
N GLY A 433 22.74 -24.61 -20.50
CA GLY A 433 22.77 -25.39 -21.74
C GLY A 433 24.11 -25.35 -22.47
N ILE A 434 25.21 -25.07 -21.77
CA ILE A 434 26.57 -24.96 -22.33
C ILE A 434 27.54 -25.94 -21.66
N SER A 435 28.67 -26.20 -22.30
CA SER A 435 29.71 -27.03 -21.67
C SER A 435 30.36 -26.30 -20.49
N ARG A 436 30.84 -27.05 -19.49
CA ARG A 436 31.59 -26.50 -18.34
C ARG A 436 32.81 -25.69 -18.78
N THR A 437 33.48 -26.13 -19.84
CA THR A 437 34.65 -25.44 -20.41
C THR A 437 34.25 -24.08 -20.99
N THR A 438 33.13 -24.03 -21.73
CA THR A 438 32.57 -22.78 -22.28
C THR A 438 32.13 -21.81 -21.19
N LEU A 439 31.53 -22.33 -20.11
CA LEU A 439 31.17 -21.51 -18.95
C LEU A 439 32.43 -20.89 -18.31
N TRP A 440 33.48 -21.69 -18.11
CA TRP A 440 34.72 -21.21 -17.51
C TRP A 440 35.42 -20.14 -18.37
N GLU A 441 35.46 -20.33 -19.69
CA GLU A 441 35.99 -19.35 -20.64
C GLU A 441 35.19 -18.03 -20.60
N LYS A 442 33.85 -18.13 -20.53
CA LYS A 442 32.97 -16.96 -20.41
C LYS A 442 33.18 -16.24 -19.07
N MET A 443 33.25 -16.96 -17.96
CA MET A 443 33.54 -16.38 -16.64
C MET A 443 34.88 -15.64 -16.63
N LYS A 444 35.93 -16.27 -17.16
CA LYS A 444 37.26 -15.66 -17.26
C LYS A 444 37.25 -14.42 -18.15
N LYS A 445 36.58 -14.47 -19.30
CA LYS A 445 36.45 -13.33 -20.21
C LYS A 445 35.67 -12.17 -19.58
N LEU A 446 34.64 -12.48 -18.80
CA LEU A 446 33.71 -11.52 -18.21
C LEU A 446 34.15 -11.02 -16.83
N GLY A 447 35.22 -11.57 -16.24
CA GLY A 447 35.70 -11.20 -14.91
C GLY A 447 34.74 -11.60 -13.78
N ILE A 448 34.23 -12.83 -13.85
CA ILE A 448 33.32 -13.44 -12.85
C ILE A 448 34.08 -14.48 -12.04
#